data_AF-A0A958HPT9-F1
#
_entry.id   AF-A0A958HPT9-F1
#
_cell.length_a   1.000
_cell.length_b   1.000
_cell.length_c   1.000
_cell.angle_alpha   90.00
_cell.angle_beta   90.00
_cell.angle_gamma   90.00
#
_symmetry.space_group_name_H-M   'P 1'
#
loop_
_entity.id
_entity.type
_entity.pdbx_description
1 polymer ?
#
loop_
_entity_poly.entity_id
_entity_poly.type
_entity_poly.pdbx_seq_one_letter_code
_entity_poly.pdbx_strand_id
1 'polypeptide(L)'
;MTDTTLAGAVDAFADLTQHLDDADLNQPWAWGSYDEEGVRFAFFRVFEELRTLAVQLEQDRQEAGLPPSSAQRILALYHSAYRDLYAAMRGVAAATLDTPPAEGEWPARQALAHIAGADAGFFTVLVNALNQLRAGVSNPVKMNLEVYEEILGMEATEEDNILEGPLPGIMHFHSVIHARILAELADIGEEELALPSVYWESGPLSLRFRLHRFEAHMRQHTVQIDKTLAALGHGPTEARRLLRMIYSALAGAEGVLIGAEDLGADRVRDTAATIAGYTAEITAVLDQ
;
A
#
# COMPACT_ATOMS: atom_id res chain seq x y z
N MET A 1 -6.06 -13.59 6.64
CA MET A 1 -4.74 -12.92 6.75
C MET A 1 -3.96 -13.30 5.53
N THR A 2 -3.67 -12.35 4.66
CA THR A 2 -2.83 -12.54 3.48
C THR A 2 -1.46 -13.10 3.89
N ASP A 3 -0.97 -14.09 3.17
CA ASP A 3 0.36 -14.67 3.37
C ASP A 3 1.42 -13.57 3.22
N THR A 4 2.08 -13.20 4.33
CA THR A 4 3.07 -12.12 4.35
C THR A 4 4.43 -12.54 3.79
N THR A 5 4.60 -13.81 3.37
CA THR A 5 5.89 -14.30 2.86
C THR A 5 6.36 -13.58 1.61
N LEU A 6 5.46 -13.28 0.66
CA LEU A 6 5.83 -12.57 -0.57
C LEU A 6 6.30 -11.13 -0.29
N ALA A 7 5.52 -10.39 0.49
CA ALA A 7 5.89 -9.04 0.91
C ALA A 7 7.20 -9.04 1.70
N GLY A 8 7.41 -10.03 2.58
CA GLY A 8 8.65 -10.19 3.33
C GLY A 8 9.87 -10.45 2.45
N ALA A 9 9.74 -11.24 1.38
CA ALA A 9 10.83 -11.47 0.43
C ALA A 9 11.18 -10.20 -0.36
N VAL A 10 10.17 -9.44 -0.79
CA VAL A 10 10.37 -8.13 -1.44
C VAL A 10 10.99 -7.12 -0.47
N ASP A 11 10.53 -7.09 0.78
CA ASP A 11 11.06 -6.21 1.81
C ASP A 11 12.53 -6.52 2.10
N ALA A 12 12.93 -7.79 2.14
CA ALA A 12 14.32 -8.20 2.32
C ALA A 12 15.20 -7.79 1.12
N PHE A 13 14.72 -8.00 -0.10
CA PHE A 13 15.42 -7.52 -1.31
C PHE A 13 15.59 -6.00 -1.29
N ALA A 14 14.53 -5.28 -0.94
CA ALA A 14 14.54 -3.83 -0.87
C ALA A 14 15.42 -3.32 0.28
N ASP A 15 15.50 -4.03 1.40
CA ASP A 15 16.38 -3.65 2.53
C ASP A 15 17.86 -3.72 2.15
N LEU A 16 18.25 -4.75 1.42
CA LEU A 16 19.58 -4.91 0.85
C LEU A 16 19.91 -3.81 -0.17
N THR A 17 18.95 -3.47 -1.03
CA THR A 17 19.24 -2.74 -2.27
C THR A 17 18.87 -1.25 -2.27
N GLN A 18 18.11 -0.76 -1.30
CA GLN A 18 17.64 0.65 -1.23
C GLN A 18 18.76 1.71 -1.13
N HIS A 19 19.97 1.28 -0.74
CA HIS A 19 21.12 2.15 -0.51
C HIS A 19 22.13 2.13 -1.67
N LEU A 20 21.94 1.25 -2.66
CA LEU A 20 22.89 1.08 -3.76
C LEU A 20 22.99 2.34 -4.61
N ASP A 21 24.22 2.72 -4.92
CA ASP A 21 24.53 3.75 -5.90
C ASP A 21 24.74 3.17 -7.30
N ASP A 22 25.09 4.02 -8.28
CA ASP A 22 25.28 3.58 -9.65
C ASP A 22 26.47 2.61 -9.81
N ALA A 23 27.50 2.69 -8.95
CA ALA A 23 28.64 1.77 -9.00
C ALA A 23 28.25 0.40 -8.46
N ASP A 24 27.50 0.36 -7.36
CA ASP A 24 26.94 -0.87 -6.81
C ASP A 24 26.00 -1.56 -7.82
N LEU A 25 25.12 -0.79 -8.47
CA LEU A 25 24.20 -1.30 -9.49
C LEU A 25 24.91 -1.87 -10.73
N ASN A 26 26.14 -1.42 -11.00
CA ASN A 26 26.98 -1.89 -12.10
C ASN A 26 27.87 -3.08 -11.72
N GLN A 27 27.83 -3.55 -10.47
CA GLN A 27 28.62 -4.73 -10.10
C GLN A 27 28.19 -5.95 -10.94
N PRO A 28 29.14 -6.80 -11.38
CA PRO A 28 28.83 -7.93 -12.25
C PRO A 28 27.88 -8.92 -11.58
N TRP A 29 26.73 -9.13 -12.22
CA TRP A 29 25.79 -10.19 -11.88
C TRP A 29 25.14 -10.67 -13.18
N ALA A 30 24.94 -11.98 -13.29
CA ALA A 30 24.45 -12.61 -14.50
C ALA A 30 23.19 -13.43 -14.21
N TRP A 31 22.18 -13.26 -15.04
CA TRP A 31 21.00 -14.12 -15.06
C TRP A 31 20.96 -14.90 -16.37
N GLY A 32 21.43 -16.15 -16.32
CA GLY A 32 21.60 -16.97 -17.52
C GLY A 32 22.59 -16.32 -18.51
N SER A 33 22.11 -15.98 -19.71
CA SER A 33 22.92 -15.30 -20.73
C SER A 33 22.88 -13.77 -20.66
N TYR A 34 22.19 -13.19 -19.68
CA TYR A 34 22.15 -11.74 -19.45
C TYR A 34 23.19 -11.38 -18.39
N ASP A 35 24.40 -10.99 -18.81
CA ASP A 35 25.56 -10.74 -17.95
C ASP A 35 26.16 -9.32 -18.07
N GLU A 36 25.60 -8.45 -18.92
CA GLU A 36 26.11 -7.10 -19.17
C GLU A 36 25.45 -5.99 -18.31
N GLU A 37 24.29 -6.26 -17.70
CA GLU A 37 23.49 -5.25 -16.99
C GLU A 37 23.81 -5.12 -15.49
N GLY A 38 24.54 -6.09 -14.93
CA GLY A 38 24.96 -6.11 -13.52
C GLY A 38 23.81 -6.31 -12.52
N VAL A 39 24.06 -5.95 -11.26
CA VAL A 39 23.08 -6.03 -10.15
C VAL A 39 21.76 -5.33 -10.47
N ARG A 40 21.79 -4.25 -11.26
CA ARG A 40 20.58 -3.55 -11.74
C ARG A 40 19.55 -4.51 -12.35
N PHE A 41 20.00 -5.52 -13.09
CA PHE A 41 19.10 -6.46 -13.76
C PHE A 41 18.29 -7.31 -12.77
N ALA A 42 18.79 -7.52 -11.56
CA ALA A 42 18.08 -8.26 -10.52
C ALA A 42 16.76 -7.57 -10.12
N PHE A 43 16.71 -6.23 -10.16
CA PHE A 43 15.46 -5.51 -9.92
C PHE A 43 14.39 -5.83 -10.97
N PHE A 44 14.79 -5.91 -12.24
CA PHE A 44 13.89 -6.29 -13.32
C PHE A 44 13.46 -7.76 -13.20
N ARG A 45 14.36 -8.65 -12.76
CA ARG A 45 13.98 -10.04 -12.47
C ARG A 45 12.92 -10.12 -11.37
N VAL A 46 13.12 -9.47 -10.23
CA VAL A 46 12.11 -9.41 -9.15
C VAL A 46 10.79 -8.83 -9.66
N PHE A 47 10.84 -7.73 -10.41
CA PHE A 47 9.66 -7.12 -11.02
C PHE A 47 8.90 -8.10 -11.94
N GLU A 48 9.61 -8.81 -12.80
CA GLU A 48 9.02 -9.76 -13.74
C GLU A 48 8.42 -11.00 -13.07
N GLU A 49 9.05 -11.50 -12.00
CA GLU A 49 8.47 -12.59 -11.19
C GLU A 49 7.12 -12.16 -10.58
N LEU A 50 7.03 -10.95 -10.04
CA LEU A 50 5.79 -10.41 -9.48
C LEU A 50 4.72 -10.18 -10.54
N ARG A 51 5.11 -9.71 -11.73
CA ARG A 51 4.17 -9.55 -12.86
C ARG A 51 3.67 -10.90 -13.37
N THR A 52 4.55 -11.89 -13.45
CA THR A 52 4.20 -13.25 -13.84
C THR A 52 3.21 -13.85 -12.83
N LEU A 53 3.49 -13.70 -11.53
CA LEU A 53 2.59 -14.13 -10.47
C LEU A 53 1.21 -13.47 -10.59
N ALA A 54 1.14 -12.15 -10.78
CA ALA A 54 -0.13 -11.45 -10.93
C ALA A 54 -0.98 -12.01 -12.08
N VAL A 55 -0.38 -12.26 -13.25
CA VAL A 55 -1.07 -12.86 -14.41
C VAL A 55 -1.57 -14.27 -14.10
N GLN A 56 -0.73 -15.09 -13.44
CA GLN A 56 -1.12 -16.45 -13.05
C GLN A 56 -2.27 -16.45 -12.04
N LEU A 57 -2.23 -15.57 -11.04
CA LEU A 57 -3.32 -15.43 -10.05
C LEU A 57 -4.61 -14.94 -10.72
N GLU A 58 -4.55 -14.04 -11.69
CA GLU A 58 -5.73 -13.61 -12.45
C GLU A 58 -6.34 -14.78 -13.25
N GLN A 59 -5.50 -15.62 -13.84
CA GLN A 59 -5.95 -16.84 -14.51
C GLN A 59 -6.58 -17.82 -13.51
N ASP A 60 -5.94 -18.05 -12.37
CA ASP A 60 -6.46 -18.92 -11.30
C ASP A 60 -7.85 -18.43 -10.82
N ARG A 61 -8.07 -17.11 -10.75
CA ARG A 61 -9.40 -16.52 -10.43
C ARG A 61 -10.45 -16.86 -11.48
N GLN A 62 -10.08 -16.76 -12.76
CA GLN A 62 -10.99 -17.06 -13.86
C GLN A 62 -11.37 -18.54 -13.87
N GLU A 63 -10.40 -19.43 -13.69
CA GLU A 63 -10.62 -20.88 -13.65
C GLU A 63 -11.45 -21.31 -12.43
N ALA A 64 -11.27 -20.66 -11.29
CA ALA A 64 -12.06 -20.87 -10.08
C ALA A 64 -13.48 -20.27 -10.16
N GLY A 65 -13.80 -19.49 -11.20
CA GLY A 65 -15.09 -18.80 -11.31
C GLY A 65 -15.26 -17.66 -10.30
N LEU A 66 -14.17 -17.04 -9.85
CA LEU A 66 -14.13 -15.97 -8.85
C LEU A 66 -13.66 -14.65 -9.48
N PRO A 67 -14.35 -14.07 -10.48
CA PRO A 67 -13.93 -12.79 -11.05
C PRO A 67 -13.96 -11.69 -9.97
N PRO A 68 -12.99 -10.74 -9.97
CA PRO A 68 -12.98 -9.70 -8.96
C PRO A 68 -14.13 -8.70 -9.15
N SER A 69 -14.78 -8.33 -8.05
CA SER A 69 -15.86 -7.34 -8.02
C SER A 69 -15.32 -5.92 -8.30
N SER A 70 -16.22 -4.97 -8.59
CA SER A 70 -15.84 -3.55 -8.70
C SER A 70 -15.19 -3.03 -7.42
N ALA A 71 -15.70 -3.39 -6.25
CA ALA A 71 -15.13 -2.98 -4.97
C ALA A 71 -13.71 -3.52 -4.79
N GLN A 72 -13.49 -4.81 -5.07
CA GLN A 72 -12.16 -5.44 -5.00
C GLN A 72 -11.17 -4.77 -5.96
N ARG A 73 -11.60 -4.42 -7.19
CA ARG A 73 -10.75 -3.68 -8.15
C ARG A 73 -10.39 -2.28 -7.65
N ILE A 74 -11.33 -1.55 -7.04
CA ILE A 74 -11.04 -0.22 -6.47
C ILE A 74 -10.09 -0.34 -5.28
N LEU A 75 -10.30 -1.33 -4.41
CA LEU A 75 -9.42 -1.61 -3.28
C LEU A 75 -8.02 -2.02 -3.73
N ALA A 76 -7.87 -2.73 -4.85
CA ALA A 76 -6.57 -3.02 -5.44
C ALA A 76 -5.82 -1.75 -5.89
N LEU A 77 -6.53 -0.74 -6.41
CA LEU A 77 -5.94 0.56 -6.75
C LEU A 77 -5.48 1.32 -5.50
N TYR A 78 -6.30 1.32 -4.45
CA TYR A 78 -5.92 1.85 -3.14
C TYR A 78 -4.69 1.13 -2.57
N HIS A 79 -4.67 -0.21 -2.61
CA HIS A 79 -3.54 -1.00 -2.17
C HIS A 79 -2.25 -0.68 -2.94
N SER A 80 -2.36 -0.42 -4.24
CA SER A 80 -1.23 0.09 -5.04
C SER A 80 -0.74 1.45 -4.56
N ALA A 81 -1.62 2.38 -4.21
CA ALA A 81 -1.20 3.66 -3.63
C ALA A 81 -0.53 3.48 -2.26
N TYR A 82 -1.02 2.53 -1.45
CA TYR A 82 -0.42 2.20 -0.16
C TYR A 82 1.00 1.68 -0.32
N ARG A 83 1.23 0.69 -1.19
CA ARG A 83 2.58 0.16 -1.44
C ARG A 83 3.52 1.24 -1.99
N ASP A 84 3.04 2.12 -2.85
CA ASP A 84 3.84 3.23 -3.39
C ASP A 84 4.22 4.27 -2.31
N LEU A 85 3.30 4.62 -1.39
CA LEU A 85 3.58 5.50 -0.27
C LEU A 85 4.73 4.98 0.61
N TYR A 86 4.68 3.71 1.01
CA TYR A 86 5.72 3.13 1.85
C TYR A 86 7.04 2.94 1.09
N ALA A 87 6.98 2.64 -0.21
CA ALA A 87 8.18 2.61 -1.05
C ALA A 87 8.84 3.99 -1.19
N ALA A 88 8.06 5.08 -1.23
CA ALA A 88 8.58 6.44 -1.30
C ALA A 88 9.33 6.88 -0.03
N MET A 89 8.92 6.38 1.14
CA MET A 89 9.54 6.71 2.43
C MET A 89 10.64 5.74 2.85
N ARG A 90 10.79 4.60 2.15
CA ARG A 90 11.76 3.56 2.50
C ARG A 90 13.20 4.08 2.41
N GLY A 91 14.00 3.77 3.43
CA GLY A 91 15.40 4.20 3.51
C GLY A 91 15.61 5.68 3.82
N VAL A 92 14.53 6.41 4.17
CA VAL A 92 14.62 7.79 4.62
C VAL A 92 14.73 7.80 6.15
N ALA A 93 15.71 8.52 6.68
CA ALA A 93 15.89 8.65 8.12
C ALA A 93 14.69 9.38 8.76
N ALA A 94 14.27 8.96 9.96
CA ALA A 94 13.16 9.57 10.68
C ALA A 94 13.36 11.09 10.86
N ALA A 95 14.58 11.54 11.16
CA ALA A 95 14.91 12.95 11.28
C ALA A 95 14.63 13.75 9.99
N THR A 96 14.86 13.17 8.81
CA THR A 96 14.49 13.79 7.52
C THR A 96 12.97 13.88 7.38
N LEU A 97 12.25 12.81 7.76
CA LEU A 97 10.77 12.79 7.70
C LEU A 97 10.12 13.78 8.67
N ASP A 98 10.83 14.17 9.74
CA ASP A 98 10.41 15.19 10.71
C ASP A 98 10.76 16.63 10.29
N THR A 99 11.55 16.80 9.23
CA THR A 99 12.00 18.12 8.79
C THR A 99 11.01 18.71 7.78
N PRO A 100 10.44 19.91 8.03
CA PRO A 100 9.61 20.58 7.04
C PRO A 100 10.48 21.09 5.88
N PRO A 101 9.99 21.06 4.62
CA PRO A 101 10.77 21.51 3.47
C PRO A 101 10.90 23.04 3.39
N ALA A 102 9.99 23.77 4.02
CA ALA A 102 10.00 25.23 4.15
C ALA A 102 9.19 25.67 5.39
N GLU A 103 9.33 26.94 5.79
CA GLU A 103 8.54 27.51 6.88
C GLU A 103 7.03 27.41 6.58
N GLY A 104 6.27 26.83 7.50
CA GLY A 104 4.82 26.65 7.36
C GLY A 104 4.37 25.46 6.51
N GLU A 105 5.30 24.73 5.88
CA GLU A 105 4.99 23.49 5.15
C GLU A 105 5.07 22.26 6.07
N TRP A 106 4.28 21.23 5.76
CA TRP A 106 4.25 20.01 6.58
C TRP A 106 5.49 19.13 6.34
N PRO A 107 6.10 18.58 7.41
CA PRO A 107 7.04 17.48 7.28
C PRO A 107 6.34 16.22 6.77
N ALA A 108 7.10 15.29 6.18
CA ALA A 108 6.56 14.06 5.63
C ALA A 108 5.86 13.18 6.69
N ARG A 109 6.35 13.15 7.95
CA ARG A 109 5.67 12.46 9.06
C ARG A 109 4.25 13.01 9.29
N GLN A 110 4.09 14.33 9.26
CA GLN A 110 2.77 14.95 9.44
C GLN A 110 1.84 14.62 8.27
N ALA A 111 2.36 14.59 7.03
CA ALA A 111 1.59 14.14 5.88
C ALA A 111 1.15 12.67 6.03
N LEU A 112 2.02 11.78 6.52
CA LEU A 112 1.66 10.39 6.80
C LEU A 112 0.60 10.27 7.90
N ALA A 113 0.73 11.00 9.01
CA ALA A 113 -0.29 11.02 10.07
C ALA A 113 -1.64 11.48 9.52
N HIS A 114 -1.64 12.50 8.67
CA HIS A 114 -2.85 12.98 8.00
C HIS A 114 -3.47 11.92 7.07
N ILE A 115 -2.67 11.19 6.29
CA ILE A 115 -3.16 10.07 5.47
C ILE A 115 -3.79 9.00 6.36
N ALA A 116 -3.11 8.59 7.43
CA ALA A 116 -3.57 7.53 8.32
C ALA A 116 -4.92 7.87 9.00
N GLY A 117 -5.06 9.09 9.54
CA GLY A 117 -6.32 9.56 10.10
C GLY A 117 -7.42 9.73 9.05
N ALA A 118 -7.08 10.14 7.82
CA ALA A 118 -8.06 10.22 6.74
C ALA A 118 -8.58 8.84 6.31
N ASP A 119 -7.70 7.83 6.24
CA ASP A 119 -8.10 6.45 5.96
C ASP A 119 -9.02 5.91 7.06
N ALA A 120 -8.71 6.16 8.35
CA ALA A 120 -9.60 5.81 9.47
C ALA A 120 -10.97 6.50 9.35
N GLY A 121 -10.98 7.80 9.03
CA GLY A 121 -12.21 8.57 8.80
C GLY A 121 -13.05 8.07 7.63
N PHE A 122 -12.43 7.78 6.47
CA PHE A 122 -13.16 7.24 5.32
C PHE A 122 -13.68 5.82 5.59
N PHE A 123 -12.88 5.00 6.27
CA PHE A 123 -13.25 3.65 6.67
C PHE A 123 -14.50 3.64 7.56
N THR A 124 -14.46 4.40 8.65
CA THR A 124 -15.58 4.47 9.62
C THR A 124 -16.86 5.01 8.98
N VAL A 125 -16.77 6.01 8.10
CA VAL A 125 -17.92 6.53 7.34
C VAL A 125 -18.53 5.47 6.41
N LEU A 126 -17.69 4.71 5.70
CA LEU A 126 -18.15 3.65 4.80
C LEU A 126 -18.84 2.52 5.56
N VAL A 127 -18.23 2.04 6.65
CA VAL A 127 -18.80 0.98 7.49
C VAL A 127 -20.11 1.44 8.12
N ASN A 128 -20.19 2.66 8.65
CA ASN A 128 -21.42 3.21 9.21
C ASN A 128 -22.54 3.28 8.14
N ALA A 129 -22.23 3.75 6.93
CA ALA A 129 -23.20 3.81 5.85
C ALA A 129 -23.69 2.41 5.45
N LEU A 130 -22.78 1.44 5.29
CA LEU A 130 -23.11 0.05 4.99
C LEU A 130 -23.99 -0.57 6.07
N ASN A 131 -23.65 -0.39 7.35
CA ASN A 131 -24.44 -0.91 8.47
C ASN A 131 -25.87 -0.38 8.45
N GLN A 132 -26.05 0.92 8.22
CA GLN A 132 -27.37 1.54 8.10
C GLN A 132 -28.16 0.99 6.89
N LEU A 133 -27.53 0.93 5.72
CA LEU A 133 -28.17 0.49 4.48
C LEU A 133 -28.57 -0.98 4.55
N ARG A 134 -27.70 -1.85 5.07
CA ARG A 134 -27.96 -3.29 5.28
C ARG A 134 -29.05 -3.51 6.34
N ALA A 135 -29.21 -2.59 7.29
CA ALA A 135 -30.33 -2.56 8.24
C ALA A 135 -31.64 -1.99 7.66
N GLY A 136 -31.67 -1.62 6.37
CA GLY A 136 -32.85 -1.11 5.69
C GLY A 136 -33.10 0.40 5.84
N VAL A 137 -32.13 1.16 6.33
CA VAL A 137 -32.20 2.62 6.42
C VAL A 137 -31.94 3.21 5.03
N SER A 138 -32.97 3.76 4.39
CA SER A 138 -32.87 4.29 3.01
C SER A 138 -32.09 5.60 2.90
N ASN A 139 -31.99 6.36 3.99
CA ASN A 139 -31.30 7.65 4.04
C ASN A 139 -30.26 7.62 5.18
N PRO A 140 -29.02 7.22 4.89
CA PRO A 140 -28.01 7.10 5.92
C PRO A 140 -27.70 8.46 6.54
N VAL A 141 -27.57 8.49 7.86
CA VAL A 141 -27.28 9.68 8.62
C VAL A 141 -25.78 9.77 8.94
N LYS A 142 -25.34 10.99 9.21
CA LYS A 142 -23.97 11.27 9.65
C LYS A 142 -23.68 10.52 10.95
N MET A 143 -22.52 9.88 10.98
CA MET A 143 -21.95 9.22 12.15
C MET A 143 -21.69 10.22 13.29
N ASN A 144 -21.98 9.83 14.53
CA ASN A 144 -21.59 10.58 15.74
C ASN A 144 -20.26 10.01 16.29
N LEU A 145 -19.73 10.63 17.35
CA LEU A 145 -18.44 10.21 17.93
C LEU A 145 -18.48 8.78 18.50
N GLU A 146 -19.55 8.41 19.20
CA GLU A 146 -19.70 7.07 19.80
C GLU A 146 -19.64 5.96 18.74
N VAL A 147 -20.33 6.14 17.61
CA VAL A 147 -20.29 5.17 16.50
C VAL A 147 -18.93 5.17 15.80
N TYR A 148 -18.24 6.32 15.74
CA TYR A 148 -16.88 6.39 15.21
C TYR A 148 -15.93 5.52 16.02
N GLU A 149 -15.92 5.70 17.34
CA GLU A 149 -15.07 4.97 18.28
C GLU A 149 -15.41 3.48 18.31
N GLU A 150 -16.70 3.13 18.23
CA GLU A 150 -17.16 1.73 18.11
C GLU A 150 -16.62 1.05 16.85
N ILE A 151 -16.75 1.69 15.69
CA ILE A 151 -16.28 1.11 14.41
C ILE A 151 -14.75 1.07 14.37
N LEU A 152 -14.09 2.13 14.82
CA LEU A 152 -12.63 2.17 14.86
C LEU A 152 -12.09 1.16 15.87
N GLY A 153 -12.84 0.87 16.93
CA GLY A 153 -12.43 0.00 18.04
C GLY A 153 -11.43 0.69 18.96
N MET A 154 -11.44 2.02 19.00
CA MET A 154 -10.48 2.88 19.69
C MET A 154 -11.12 4.23 19.99
N GLU A 155 -10.80 4.79 21.17
CA GLU A 155 -11.23 6.14 21.56
C GLU A 155 -10.56 7.20 20.67
N ALA A 156 -11.26 8.28 20.32
CA ALA A 156 -10.69 9.33 19.46
C ALA A 156 -9.44 9.97 20.08
N THR A 157 -9.39 10.10 21.40
CA THR A 157 -8.20 10.60 22.10
C THR A 157 -6.99 9.66 21.99
N GLU A 158 -7.22 8.35 21.90
CA GLU A 158 -6.14 7.38 21.68
C GLU A 158 -5.62 7.47 20.24
N GLU A 159 -6.51 7.62 19.27
CA GLU A 159 -6.14 7.87 17.88
C GLU A 159 -5.30 9.15 17.75
N ASP A 160 -5.76 10.27 18.32
CA ASP A 160 -5.02 11.55 18.29
C ASP A 160 -3.61 11.38 18.86
N ASN A 161 -3.46 10.69 20.01
CA ASN A 161 -2.17 10.41 20.62
C ASN A 161 -1.23 9.59 19.71
N ILE A 162 -1.78 8.66 18.93
CA ILE A 162 -1.01 7.87 17.96
C ILE A 162 -0.57 8.74 16.78
N LEU A 163 -1.49 9.54 16.22
CA LEU A 163 -1.24 10.38 15.04
C LEU A 163 -0.28 11.54 15.34
N GLU A 164 -0.27 12.05 16.56
CA GLU A 164 0.71 13.03 17.04
C GLU A 164 2.05 12.38 17.46
N GLY A 165 2.04 11.07 17.64
CA GLY A 165 3.14 10.27 18.16
C GLY A 165 4.30 10.01 17.18
N PRO A 166 5.20 9.07 17.57
CA PRO A 166 6.38 8.74 16.78
C PRO A 166 6.01 7.93 15.53
N LEU A 167 6.83 8.09 14.48
CA LEU A 167 6.63 7.48 13.16
C LEU A 167 6.26 5.97 13.19
N PRO A 168 6.93 5.10 13.98
CA PRO A 168 6.57 3.68 14.03
C PRO A 168 5.12 3.43 14.51
N GLY A 169 4.61 4.26 15.42
CA GLY A 169 3.23 4.17 15.90
C GLY A 169 2.23 4.51 14.80
N ILE A 170 2.48 5.61 14.07
CA ILE A 170 1.65 6.03 12.94
C ILE A 170 1.64 4.96 11.84
N MET A 171 2.81 4.45 11.46
CA MET A 171 2.92 3.39 10.44
C MET A 171 2.21 2.11 10.86
N HIS A 172 2.34 1.72 12.13
CA HIS A 172 1.64 0.55 12.64
C HIS A 172 0.12 0.73 12.58
N PHE A 173 -0.39 1.84 13.10
CA PHE A 173 -1.82 2.16 13.03
C PHE A 173 -2.33 2.17 11.59
N HIS A 174 -1.63 2.84 10.69
CA HIS A 174 -2.00 2.88 9.28
C HIS A 174 -2.01 1.49 8.64
N SER A 175 -1.05 0.62 8.97
CA SER A 175 -1.02 -0.76 8.46
C SER A 175 -2.23 -1.59 8.94
N VAL A 176 -2.66 -1.39 10.19
CA VAL A 176 -3.84 -2.06 10.77
C VAL A 176 -5.10 -1.57 10.07
N ILE A 177 -5.26 -0.26 9.93
CA ILE A 177 -6.42 0.34 9.25
C ILE A 177 -6.47 -0.07 7.78
N HIS A 178 -5.34 -0.06 7.08
CA HIS A 178 -5.25 -0.53 5.70
C HIS A 178 -5.69 -2.00 5.58
N ALA A 179 -5.21 -2.90 6.45
CA ALA A 179 -5.62 -4.30 6.44
C ALA A 179 -7.13 -4.48 6.67
N ARG A 180 -7.71 -3.70 7.60
CA ARG A 180 -9.16 -3.68 7.86
C ARG A 180 -9.94 -3.17 6.66
N ILE A 181 -9.51 -2.08 6.02
CA ILE A 181 -10.14 -1.53 4.82
C ILE A 181 -10.21 -2.60 3.72
N LEU A 182 -9.11 -3.31 3.45
CA LEU A 182 -9.11 -4.36 2.43
C LEU A 182 -10.04 -5.52 2.79
N ALA A 183 -10.02 -5.99 4.05
CA ALA A 183 -10.80 -7.14 4.47
C ALA A 183 -12.30 -6.85 4.61
N GLU A 184 -12.65 -5.75 5.29
CA GLU A 184 -14.03 -5.43 5.66
C GLU A 184 -14.83 -4.76 4.53
N LEU A 185 -14.17 -4.20 3.51
CA LEU A 185 -14.83 -3.54 2.38
C LEU A 185 -14.75 -4.35 1.07
N ALA A 186 -14.10 -5.51 1.06
CA ALA A 186 -13.98 -6.35 -0.14
C ALA A 186 -15.32 -6.98 -0.60
N ASP A 187 -16.29 -7.09 0.30
CA ASP A 187 -17.58 -7.75 0.05
C ASP A 187 -18.67 -6.80 -0.48
N ILE A 188 -18.37 -5.51 -0.64
CA ILE A 188 -19.34 -4.52 -1.08
C ILE A 188 -19.88 -4.88 -2.47
N GLY A 189 -21.19 -5.04 -2.56
CA GLY A 189 -21.90 -5.36 -3.79
C GLY A 189 -21.98 -4.17 -4.76
N GLU A 190 -22.20 -4.48 -6.05
CA GLU A 190 -22.31 -3.45 -7.10
C GLU A 190 -23.47 -2.48 -6.84
N GLU A 191 -24.61 -2.98 -6.33
CA GLU A 191 -25.75 -2.13 -5.97
C GLU A 191 -25.43 -1.23 -4.76
N GLU A 192 -24.68 -1.75 -3.78
CA GLU A 192 -24.25 -0.98 -2.61
C GLU A 192 -23.33 0.18 -2.99
N LEU A 193 -22.45 -0.02 -3.98
CA LEU A 193 -21.53 1.03 -4.45
C LEU A 193 -22.25 2.30 -4.93
N ALA A 194 -23.50 2.20 -5.38
CA ALA A 194 -24.30 3.34 -5.81
C ALA A 194 -25.00 4.07 -4.65
N LEU A 195 -25.07 3.46 -3.47
CA LEU A 195 -25.82 3.99 -2.33
C LEU A 195 -25.09 5.19 -1.67
N PRO A 196 -25.84 6.10 -1.04
CA PRO A 196 -25.27 7.31 -0.45
C PRO A 196 -24.51 7.05 0.85
N SER A 197 -23.59 7.96 1.17
CA SER A 197 -22.93 8.11 2.47
C SER A 197 -22.90 9.60 2.85
N VAL A 198 -22.93 9.89 4.15
CA VAL A 198 -22.91 11.26 4.68
C VAL A 198 -21.70 11.44 5.58
N TYR A 199 -20.90 12.49 5.33
CA TYR A 199 -19.71 12.80 6.12
C TYR A 199 -19.68 14.27 6.56
N TRP A 200 -18.96 15.16 5.88
CA TRP A 200 -18.87 16.59 6.23
C TRP A 200 -19.34 17.53 5.12
N GLU A 201 -19.47 17.01 3.90
CA GLU A 201 -19.91 17.75 2.73
C GLU A 201 -21.41 18.13 2.83
N SER A 202 -21.81 19.11 2.02
CA SER A 202 -23.19 19.64 2.02
C SER A 202 -24.24 18.64 1.53
N GLY A 203 -23.83 17.53 0.91
CA GLY A 203 -24.73 16.51 0.38
C GLY A 203 -24.11 15.12 0.41
N PRO A 204 -24.94 14.07 0.27
CA PRO A 204 -24.46 12.69 0.26
C PRO A 204 -23.62 12.41 -0.98
N LEU A 205 -22.61 11.56 -0.82
CA LEU A 205 -21.76 11.04 -1.90
C LEU A 205 -21.83 9.51 -1.91
N SER A 206 -21.69 8.89 -3.09
CA SER A 206 -21.83 7.43 -3.20
C SER A 206 -20.70 6.68 -2.48
N LEU A 207 -20.96 5.43 -2.05
CA LEU A 207 -19.92 4.56 -1.53
C LEU A 207 -18.79 4.38 -2.54
N ARG A 208 -19.09 4.25 -3.84
CA ARG A 208 -18.08 4.20 -4.90
C ARG A 208 -17.14 5.41 -4.88
N PHE A 209 -17.69 6.62 -4.76
CA PHE A 209 -16.87 7.83 -4.68
C PHE A 209 -15.94 7.77 -3.48
N ARG A 210 -16.45 7.38 -2.31
CA ARG A 210 -15.67 7.25 -1.07
C ARG A 210 -14.59 6.18 -1.16
N LEU A 211 -14.86 5.02 -1.76
CA LEU A 211 -13.83 4.00 -1.98
C LEU A 211 -12.68 4.55 -2.85
N HIS A 212 -12.98 5.32 -3.89
CA HIS A 212 -11.93 5.98 -4.69
C HIS A 212 -11.20 7.11 -3.95
N ARG A 213 -11.79 7.68 -2.87
CA ARG A 213 -11.12 8.71 -2.08
C ARG A 213 -9.90 8.19 -1.35
N PHE A 214 -9.89 6.93 -0.91
CA PHE A 214 -8.71 6.30 -0.32
C PHE A 214 -7.49 6.44 -1.25
N GLU A 215 -7.61 5.94 -2.48
CA GLU A 215 -6.52 6.04 -3.46
C GLU A 215 -6.17 7.49 -3.79
N ALA A 216 -7.17 8.31 -4.16
CA ALA A 216 -6.91 9.65 -4.67
C ALA A 216 -6.29 10.57 -3.61
N HIS A 217 -6.74 10.47 -2.36
CA HIS A 217 -6.18 11.23 -1.24
C HIS A 217 -4.77 10.75 -0.89
N MET A 218 -4.56 9.44 -0.83
CA MET A 218 -3.24 8.88 -0.57
C MET A 218 -2.22 9.31 -1.62
N ARG A 219 -2.55 9.20 -2.93
CA ARG A 219 -1.66 9.65 -4.02
C ARG A 219 -1.35 11.14 -3.94
N GLN A 220 -2.35 11.97 -3.61
CA GLN A 220 -2.15 13.41 -3.44
C GLN A 220 -1.06 13.70 -2.40
N HIS A 221 -1.10 13.02 -1.25
CA HIS A 221 -0.13 13.25 -0.19
C HIS A 221 1.19 12.47 -0.39
N THR A 222 1.21 11.35 -1.10
CA THR A 222 2.47 10.74 -1.58
C THR A 222 3.24 11.71 -2.48
N VAL A 223 2.56 12.43 -3.38
CA VAL A 223 3.20 13.49 -4.18
C VAL A 223 3.74 14.62 -3.31
N GLN A 224 3.03 14.99 -2.23
CA GLN A 224 3.53 15.99 -1.26
C GLN A 224 4.78 15.48 -0.53
N ILE A 225 4.83 14.20 -0.16
CA ILE A 225 6.00 13.56 0.45
C ILE A 225 7.17 13.56 -0.53
N ASP A 226 6.96 13.14 -1.79
CA ASP A 226 8.00 13.16 -2.83
C ASP A 226 8.60 14.55 -3.02
N LYS A 227 7.75 15.59 -3.07
CA LYS A 227 8.19 16.99 -3.14
C LYS A 227 9.01 17.41 -1.93
N THR A 228 8.57 17.01 -0.73
CA THR A 228 9.25 17.30 0.53
C THR A 228 10.65 16.69 0.55
N LEU A 229 10.75 15.40 0.20
CA LEU A 229 12.02 14.69 0.15
C LEU A 229 12.97 15.30 -0.89
N ALA A 230 12.45 15.65 -2.08
CA ALA A 230 13.26 16.32 -3.10
C ALA A 230 13.78 17.69 -2.64
N ALA A 231 12.94 18.50 -1.97
CA ALA A 231 13.34 19.81 -1.44
C ALA A 231 14.43 19.70 -0.36
N LEU A 232 14.43 18.61 0.41
CA LEU A 232 15.44 18.32 1.43
C LEU A 232 16.72 17.65 0.87
N GLY A 233 16.84 17.52 -0.46
CA GLY A 233 17.99 16.87 -1.10
C GLY A 233 17.97 15.33 -1.06
N HIS A 234 16.83 14.73 -0.71
CA HIS A 234 16.61 13.29 -0.64
C HIS A 234 15.71 12.77 -1.78
N GLY A 235 15.85 13.34 -2.99
CA GLY A 235 15.18 12.84 -4.18
C GLY A 235 15.51 11.37 -4.47
N PRO A 236 14.66 10.64 -5.22
CA PRO A 236 14.85 9.20 -5.42
C PRO A 236 16.02 8.89 -6.37
N THR A 237 16.93 8.03 -5.90
CA THR A 237 18.02 7.39 -6.67
C THR A 237 17.46 6.39 -7.69
N GLU A 238 18.31 5.87 -8.59
CA GLU A 238 17.92 4.80 -9.52
C GLU A 238 17.38 3.57 -8.76
N ALA A 239 18.11 3.07 -7.77
CA ALA A 239 17.69 1.94 -6.95
C ALA A 239 16.30 2.16 -6.33
N ARG A 240 16.04 3.35 -5.76
CA ARG A 240 14.72 3.68 -5.18
C ARG A 240 13.61 3.74 -6.21
N ARG A 241 13.89 4.19 -7.44
CA ARG A 241 12.91 4.19 -8.54
C ARG A 241 12.56 2.76 -8.96
N LEU A 242 13.57 1.89 -9.07
CA LEU A 242 13.39 0.48 -9.38
C LEU A 242 12.60 -0.23 -8.25
N LEU A 243 12.87 0.08 -6.98
CA LEU A 243 12.08 -0.43 -5.86
C LEU A 243 10.62 0.00 -5.93
N ARG A 244 10.32 1.27 -6.27
CA ARG A 244 8.92 1.70 -6.45
C ARG A 244 8.22 0.91 -7.57
N MET A 245 8.93 0.54 -8.63
CA MET A 245 8.38 -0.36 -9.67
C MET A 245 8.09 -1.77 -9.12
N ILE A 246 8.99 -2.33 -8.33
CA ILE A 246 8.80 -3.63 -7.67
C ILE A 246 7.60 -3.60 -6.72
N TYR A 247 7.48 -2.58 -5.86
CA TYR A 247 6.33 -2.43 -4.95
C TYR A 247 5.01 -2.24 -5.71
N SER A 248 5.03 -1.57 -6.86
CA SER A 248 3.87 -1.49 -7.75
C SER A 248 3.50 -2.87 -8.34
N ALA A 249 4.49 -3.69 -8.69
CA ALA A 249 4.24 -5.06 -9.17
C ALA A 249 3.74 -5.97 -8.04
N LEU A 250 4.30 -5.87 -6.84
CA LEU A 250 3.84 -6.56 -5.64
C LEU A 250 2.37 -6.23 -5.35
N ALA A 251 2.02 -4.94 -5.35
CA ALA A 251 0.63 -4.52 -5.17
C ALA A 251 -0.30 -5.08 -6.24
N GLY A 252 0.20 -5.28 -7.47
CA GLY A 252 -0.53 -5.94 -8.53
C GLY A 252 -0.89 -7.39 -8.18
N ALA A 253 0.09 -8.18 -7.72
CA ALA A 253 -0.13 -9.56 -7.31
C ALA A 253 -1.05 -9.64 -6.07
N GLU A 254 -0.78 -8.83 -5.04
CA GLU A 254 -1.60 -8.79 -3.81
C GLU A 254 -3.02 -8.29 -4.07
N GLY A 255 -3.18 -7.33 -4.98
CA GLY A 255 -4.48 -6.79 -5.37
C GLY A 255 -5.40 -7.84 -6.01
N VAL A 256 -4.85 -8.81 -6.74
CA VAL A 256 -5.61 -9.93 -7.30
C VAL A 256 -6.19 -10.82 -6.20
N LEU A 257 -5.51 -10.94 -5.05
CA LEU A 257 -5.91 -11.80 -3.94
C LEU A 257 -6.99 -11.18 -3.04
N ILE A 258 -7.36 -9.91 -3.24
CA ILE A 258 -8.42 -9.27 -2.43
C ILE A 258 -9.75 -10.02 -2.63
N GLY A 259 -10.30 -10.57 -1.53
CA GLY A 259 -11.49 -11.41 -1.54
C GLY A 259 -11.29 -12.82 -2.12
N ALA A 260 -10.04 -13.26 -2.24
CA ALA A 260 -9.64 -14.61 -2.66
C ALA A 260 -8.27 -14.98 -2.06
N GLU A 261 -8.11 -14.80 -0.74
CA GLU A 261 -6.81 -14.78 -0.05
C GLU A 261 -6.04 -16.11 -0.12
N ASP A 262 -6.74 -17.23 -0.26
CA ASP A 262 -6.15 -18.58 -0.32
C ASP A 262 -5.75 -19.01 -1.74
N LEU A 263 -6.04 -18.19 -2.75
CA LEU A 263 -5.81 -18.54 -4.15
C LEU A 263 -4.31 -18.57 -4.48
N GLY A 264 -3.85 -19.64 -5.14
CA GLY A 264 -2.49 -19.72 -5.67
C GLY A 264 -1.39 -19.70 -4.60
N ALA A 265 -1.68 -20.09 -3.35
CA ALA A 265 -0.75 -20.01 -2.23
C ALA A 265 0.61 -20.69 -2.48
N ASP A 266 0.64 -21.80 -3.23
CA ASP A 266 1.91 -22.44 -3.64
C ASP A 266 2.74 -21.54 -4.55
N ARG A 267 2.11 -20.89 -5.55
CA ARG A 267 2.80 -19.95 -6.45
C ARG A 267 3.32 -18.74 -5.71
N VAL A 268 2.54 -18.20 -4.77
CA VAL A 268 2.97 -17.07 -3.92
C VAL A 268 4.23 -17.44 -3.14
N ARG A 269 4.28 -18.64 -2.53
CA ARG A 269 5.46 -19.13 -1.82
C ARG A 269 6.65 -19.37 -2.75
N ASP A 270 6.43 -19.97 -3.91
CA ASP A 270 7.49 -20.24 -4.89
C ASP A 270 8.11 -18.95 -5.42
N THR A 271 7.28 -17.95 -5.75
CA THR A 271 7.76 -16.62 -6.15
C THR A 271 8.55 -15.94 -5.04
N ALA A 272 8.08 -16.02 -3.79
CA ALA A 272 8.80 -15.48 -2.64
C ALA A 272 10.18 -16.15 -2.47
N ALA A 273 10.26 -17.48 -2.65
CA ALA A 273 11.50 -18.23 -2.58
C ALA A 273 12.47 -17.84 -3.72
N THR A 274 11.99 -17.64 -4.95
CA THR A 274 12.80 -17.15 -6.06
C THR A 274 13.40 -15.76 -5.77
N ILE A 275 12.59 -14.82 -5.26
CA ILE A 275 13.05 -13.47 -4.88
C ILE A 275 14.10 -13.54 -3.76
N ALA A 276 13.90 -14.43 -2.77
CA ALA A 276 14.89 -14.67 -1.73
C ALA A 276 16.21 -15.23 -2.30
N GLY A 277 16.13 -16.08 -3.33
CA GLY A 277 17.29 -16.57 -4.09
C GLY A 277 18.08 -15.43 -4.73
N TYR A 278 17.41 -14.54 -5.46
CA TYR A 278 18.07 -13.35 -6.03
C TYR A 278 18.70 -12.48 -4.93
N THR A 279 17.99 -12.28 -3.82
CA THR A 279 18.52 -11.51 -2.68
C THR A 279 19.84 -12.11 -2.18
N ALA A 280 19.91 -13.43 -2.01
CA ALA A 280 21.13 -14.11 -1.55
C ALA A 280 22.28 -14.01 -2.56
N GLU A 281 22.00 -14.11 -3.86
CA GLU A 281 23.00 -13.93 -4.92
C GLU A 281 23.58 -12.50 -4.92
N ILE A 282 22.72 -11.48 -4.79
CA ILE A 282 23.16 -10.08 -4.78
C ILE A 282 23.96 -9.76 -3.51
N THR A 283 23.57 -10.28 -2.35
CA THR A 283 24.40 -10.15 -1.13
C THR A 283 25.83 -10.66 -1.38
N ALA A 284 25.97 -11.82 -2.02
CA ALA A 284 27.30 -12.39 -2.30
C ALA A 284 28.12 -11.59 -3.31
N VAL A 285 27.48 -10.81 -4.20
CA VAL A 285 28.17 -9.89 -5.12
C VAL A 285 28.64 -8.63 -4.40
N LEU A 286 27.80 -8.08 -3.52
CA LEU A 286 28.08 -6.82 -2.82
C LEU A 286 29.09 -6.96 -1.66
N ASP A 287 29.26 -8.18 -1.11
CA ASP A 287 30.22 -8.46 -0.04
C ASP A 287 31.68 -8.64 -0.53
N GLN A 288 31.95 -8.53 -1.84
CA GLN A 288 33.28 -8.70 -2.46
C GLN A 288 34.05 -7.39 -2.61
#